data_AF-A0A925G0W8-F1
#
_entry.id   AF-A0A925G0W8-F1
#
_cell.length_a   1.000
_cell.length_b   1.000
_cell.length_c   1.000
_cell.angle_alpha   90.00
_cell.angle_beta   90.00
_cell.angle_gamma   90.00
#
_symmetry.space_group_name_H-M   'P 1'
#
loop_
_entity.id
_entity.type
_entity.pdbx_description
1 polymer ?
#
loop_
_entity_poly.entity_id
_entity_poly.type
_entity_poly.pdbx_seq_one_letter_code
_entity_poly.pdbx_strand_id
1 'polypeptide(L)'
;MVQCGLKCLWVLLLFASSNLFSQDKIYLNASARQGNITDITQTSVSYQSSGAKKEKIEIPLNTIVLLFNDHGNWLIPSELNFTTDKTKEQVKTFLSDNQPAPSADRIFLVDGTVVEGKIVSEDSKVCRISVRDETKNLSKGTIAL
;
A
#
# COMPACT_ATOMS: atom_id res chain seq x y z
N MET A 1 22.76 -13.97 45.23
CA MET A 1 23.13 -12.71 44.55
C MET A 1 23.72 -13.08 43.18
N VAL A 2 22.93 -13.49 42.18
CA VAL A 2 22.10 -12.69 41.25
C VAL A 2 22.76 -11.38 40.80
N GLN A 3 23.38 -11.41 39.62
CA GLN A 3 23.09 -10.54 38.47
C GLN A 3 24.28 -10.52 37.51
N CYS A 4 24.33 -11.46 36.57
CA CYS A 4 25.17 -11.35 35.39
C CYS A 4 24.38 -11.90 34.20
N GLY A 5 23.65 -11.04 33.50
CA GLY A 5 22.83 -11.47 32.37
C GLY A 5 21.64 -10.58 32.10
N LEU A 6 21.85 -9.28 31.86
CA LEU A 6 20.76 -8.41 31.42
C LEU A 6 21.25 -7.20 30.60
N LYS A 7 22.25 -7.38 29.73
CA LYS A 7 22.72 -6.29 28.84
C LYS A 7 22.70 -6.59 27.34
N CYS A 8 22.40 -7.82 26.91
CA CYS A 8 22.37 -8.15 25.47
C CYS A 8 20.96 -8.30 24.86
N LEU A 9 19.88 -8.18 25.64
CA LEU A 9 18.53 -8.49 25.15
C LEU A 9 17.81 -7.32 24.47
N TRP A 10 18.33 -6.08 24.57
CA TRP A 10 17.63 -4.89 24.06
C TRP A 10 18.02 -4.45 22.64
N VAL A 11 19.09 -5.00 22.06
CA VAL A 11 19.53 -4.62 20.70
C VAL A 11 18.87 -5.46 19.60
N LEU A 12 18.26 -6.61 19.95
CA LEU A 12 17.57 -7.47 18.99
C LEU A 12 16.10 -7.11 18.75
N LEU A 13 15.51 -6.19 19.54
CA LEU A 13 14.12 -5.74 19.36
C LEU A 13 13.98 -4.55 18.40
N LEU A 14 15.08 -3.93 17.96
CA LEU A 14 15.05 -2.82 17.00
C LEU A 14 15.05 -3.27 15.53
N PHE A 15 15.13 -4.58 15.25
CA PHE A 15 15.01 -5.15 13.90
C PHE A 15 13.62 -5.72 13.61
N ALA A 16 12.63 -5.57 14.51
CA ALA A 16 11.31 -6.17 14.37
C ALA A 16 10.25 -5.27 13.71
N SER A 17 10.58 -4.03 13.30
CA SER A 17 9.60 -3.10 12.71
C SER A 17 9.73 -2.89 11.21
N SER A 18 10.55 -3.67 10.50
CA SER A 18 10.60 -3.65 9.03
C SER A 18 9.69 -4.70 8.40
N ASN A 19 8.52 -4.95 9.00
CA ASN A 19 7.40 -5.49 8.23
C ASN A 19 6.75 -4.31 7.50
N LEU A 20 7.44 -3.79 6.48
CA LEU A 20 6.77 -3.18 5.33
C LEU A 20 5.85 -4.28 4.82
N PHE A 21 4.59 -4.28 5.28
CA PHE A 21 3.59 -5.25 4.83
C PHE A 21 3.23 -4.91 3.40
N SER A 22 4.09 -5.32 2.48
CA SER A 22 3.75 -5.34 1.08
C SER A 22 2.73 -6.44 0.90
N GLN A 23 1.49 -6.04 0.65
CA GLN A 23 0.38 -6.93 0.43
C GLN A 23 -0.31 -6.42 -0.82
N ASP A 24 -0.40 -7.26 -1.83
CA ASP A 24 -1.30 -7.01 -2.95
C ASP A 24 -2.71 -6.77 -2.37
N LYS A 25 -3.19 -5.54 -2.50
CA LYS A 25 -4.45 -5.09 -1.91
C LYS A 25 -5.26 -4.34 -2.95
N ILE A 26 -6.55 -4.64 -2.95
CA ILE A 26 -7.55 -3.96 -3.77
C ILE A 26 -8.56 -3.33 -2.83
N TYR A 27 -8.64 -2.01 -2.85
CA TYR A 27 -9.64 -1.26 -2.13
C TYR A 27 -10.85 -1.04 -3.03
N LEU A 28 -11.98 -1.56 -2.58
CA LEU A 28 -13.29 -1.38 -3.21
C LEU A 28 -14.07 -0.32 -2.45
N ASN A 29 -15.11 0.22 -3.08
CA ASN A 29 -16.00 1.23 -2.48
C ASN A 29 -16.60 0.85 -1.11
N ALA A 30 -16.61 -0.44 -0.75
CA ALA A 30 -17.21 -0.93 0.51
C ALA A 30 -16.32 -1.91 1.31
N SER A 31 -15.16 -2.31 0.79
CA SER A 31 -14.29 -3.29 1.47
C SER A 31 -12.89 -3.36 0.85
N ALA A 32 -11.90 -3.85 1.59
CA ALA A 32 -10.59 -4.20 1.04
C ALA A 32 -10.49 -5.72 0.83
N ARG A 33 -9.78 -6.13 -0.23
CA ARG A 33 -9.47 -7.52 -0.53
C ARG A 33 -7.97 -7.71 -0.69
N GLN A 34 -7.47 -8.88 -0.27
CA GLN A 34 -6.07 -9.26 -0.42
C GLN A 34 -5.90 -10.31 -1.53
N GLY A 35 -4.89 -10.14 -2.37
CA GLY A 35 -4.51 -11.10 -3.39
C GLY A 35 -3.80 -10.46 -4.57
N ASN A 36 -3.04 -11.27 -5.31
CA ASN A 36 -2.11 -10.80 -6.32
C ASN A 36 -2.81 -10.28 -7.58
N ILE A 37 -2.47 -9.06 -8.00
CA ILE A 37 -3.02 -8.44 -9.19
C ILE A 37 -2.29 -9.01 -10.41
N THR A 38 -3.03 -9.73 -11.24
CA THR A 38 -2.46 -10.47 -12.39
C THR A 38 -2.67 -9.77 -13.72
N ASP A 39 -3.73 -8.97 -13.85
CA ASP A 39 -4.04 -8.24 -15.07
C ASP A 39 -4.97 -7.05 -14.79
N ILE A 40 -4.82 -5.99 -15.57
CA ILE A 40 -5.66 -4.78 -15.49
C ILE A 40 -6.09 -4.42 -16.91
N THR A 41 -7.40 -4.51 -17.16
CA THR A 41 -8.02 -4.14 -18.43
C THR A 41 -8.78 -2.82 -18.30
N GLN A 42 -9.33 -2.33 -19.42
CA GLN A 42 -10.16 -1.14 -19.43
C GLN A 42 -11.43 -1.28 -18.56
N THR A 43 -11.90 -2.49 -18.32
CA THR A 43 -13.18 -2.74 -17.64
C THR A 43 -13.03 -3.47 -16.32
N SER A 44 -11.89 -4.12 -16.07
CA SER A 44 -11.74 -5.01 -14.93
C SER A 44 -10.30 -5.17 -14.45
N VAL A 45 -10.16 -5.64 -13.21
CA VAL A 45 -8.92 -6.13 -12.63
C VAL A 45 -9.08 -7.62 -12.35
N SER A 46 -8.14 -8.42 -12.85
CA SER A 46 -8.02 -9.82 -12.48
C SER A 46 -7.03 -9.95 -11.33
N TYR A 47 -7.47 -10.57 -10.24
CA TYR A 47 -6.58 -10.89 -9.13
C TYR A 47 -6.76 -12.33 -8.65
N GLN A 48 -5.71 -12.88 -8.05
CA GLN A 48 -5.71 -14.19 -7.44
C GLN A 48 -5.82 -14.05 -5.92
N SER A 49 -6.92 -14.55 -5.34
CA SER A 49 -7.18 -14.39 -3.91
C SER A 49 -6.09 -15.02 -3.04
N SER A 50 -5.74 -14.34 -1.95
CA SER A 50 -4.92 -14.94 -0.89
C SER A 50 -5.79 -15.87 -0.04
N GLY A 51 -5.50 -17.18 -0.08
CA GLY A 51 -6.28 -18.18 0.65
C GLY A 51 -5.95 -19.62 0.22
N ALA A 52 -6.53 -20.60 0.93
CA ALA A 52 -6.31 -22.03 0.66
C ALA A 52 -6.80 -22.45 -0.74
N LYS A 53 -7.81 -21.76 -1.28
CA LYS A 53 -8.22 -21.85 -2.67
C LYS A 53 -7.84 -20.56 -3.38
N LYS A 54 -6.85 -20.64 -4.25
CA LYS A 54 -6.42 -19.53 -5.12
C LYS A 54 -7.39 -19.44 -6.29
N GLU A 55 -8.48 -18.70 -6.11
CA GLU A 55 -9.43 -18.45 -7.19
C GLU A 55 -9.04 -17.17 -7.93
N LYS A 56 -9.14 -17.20 -9.26
CA LYS A 56 -9.03 -15.99 -10.09
C LYS A 56 -10.37 -15.28 -10.04
N ILE A 57 -10.36 -14.03 -9.58
CA ILE A 57 -11.54 -13.20 -9.43
C ILE A 57 -11.36 -11.98 -10.31
N GLU A 58 -12.40 -11.65 -11.06
CA GLU A 58 -12.46 -10.46 -11.90
C GLU A 58 -13.36 -9.42 -11.23
N ILE A 59 -12.83 -8.22 -11.02
CA ILE A 59 -13.54 -7.11 -10.38
C ILE A 59 -13.71 -5.97 -11.38
N PRO A 60 -14.92 -5.41 -11.56
CA PRO A 60 -15.13 -4.23 -12.39
C PRO A 60 -14.30 -3.04 -11.93
N LEU A 61 -13.58 -2.41 -12.86
CA LEU A 61 -12.63 -1.33 -12.59
C LEU A 61 -13.28 -0.13 -11.89
N ASN A 62 -14.53 0.16 -12.22
CA ASN A 62 -15.33 1.25 -11.64
C ASN A 62 -15.73 1.06 -10.16
N THR A 63 -15.53 -0.13 -9.61
CA THR A 63 -15.79 -0.42 -8.18
C THR A 63 -14.55 -0.30 -7.30
N ILE A 64 -13.39 -0.12 -7.94
CA ILE A 64 -12.09 -0.10 -7.30
C ILE A 64 -11.67 1.34 -7.08
N VAL A 65 -11.33 1.66 -5.84
CA VAL A 65 -10.81 2.96 -5.40
C VAL A 65 -9.30 3.01 -5.60
N LEU A 66 -8.59 1.96 -5.20
CA LEU A 66 -7.13 1.95 -5.15
C LEU A 66 -6.61 0.52 -5.31
N LEU A 67 -5.53 0.37 -6.08
CA LEU A 67 -4.79 -0.87 -6.26
C LEU A 67 -3.41 -0.74 -5.64
N PHE A 68 -2.93 -1.80 -4.99
CA PHE A 68 -1.54 -1.94 -4.53
C PHE A 68 -0.96 -3.26 -5.03
N ASN A 69 0.30 -3.23 -5.48
CA ASN A 69 1.06 -4.44 -5.76
C ASN A 69 1.96 -4.85 -4.58
N ASP A 70 2.58 -6.01 -4.70
CA ASP A 70 3.54 -6.63 -3.80
C ASP A 70 4.88 -5.89 -3.67
N HIS A 71 5.09 -4.81 -4.42
CA HIS A 71 6.19 -3.87 -4.23
C HIS A 71 5.78 -2.58 -3.51
N GLY A 72 4.50 -2.43 -3.16
CA GLY A 72 3.95 -1.21 -2.54
C GLY A 72 3.66 -0.08 -3.52
N ASN A 73 3.78 -0.32 -4.84
CA ASN A 73 3.31 0.62 -5.85
C ASN A 73 1.78 0.61 -5.89
N TRP A 74 1.18 1.69 -6.39
CA TRP A 74 -0.27 1.85 -6.41
C TRP A 74 -0.78 2.43 -7.74
N LEU A 75 -2.07 2.23 -8.00
CA LEU A 75 -2.81 2.85 -9.09
C LEU A 75 -4.20 3.27 -8.63
N ILE A 76 -4.65 4.44 -9.07
CA ILE A 76 -6.05 4.87 -8.97
C ILE A 76 -6.73 4.53 -10.30
N PRO A 77 -7.64 3.53 -10.34
CA PRO A 77 -8.19 3.09 -11.61
C PRO A 77 -9.00 4.15 -12.37
N SER A 78 -9.64 5.08 -11.66
CA SER A 78 -10.39 6.18 -12.28
C SER A 78 -9.52 7.18 -13.03
N GLU A 79 -8.20 7.16 -12.83
CA GLU A 79 -7.23 8.03 -13.54
C GLU A 79 -6.64 7.35 -14.78
N LEU A 80 -6.89 6.06 -14.99
CA LEU A 80 -6.34 5.31 -16.12
C LEU A 80 -7.10 5.62 -17.40
N ASN A 81 -6.37 6.01 -18.45
CA ASN A 81 -6.92 6.20 -19.80
C ASN A 81 -6.28 5.22 -20.79
N PHE A 82 -6.90 4.05 -20.93
CA PHE A 82 -6.41 2.94 -21.77
C PHE A 82 -6.32 3.26 -23.27
N THR A 83 -6.85 4.40 -23.73
CA THR A 83 -6.65 4.88 -25.11
C THR A 83 -5.22 5.39 -25.36
N THR A 84 -4.46 5.66 -24.29
CA THR A 84 -3.10 6.21 -24.36
C THR A 84 -2.05 5.14 -24.14
N ASP A 85 -0.95 5.21 -24.88
CA ASP A 85 0.19 4.29 -24.66
C ASP A 85 0.86 4.52 -23.30
N LYS A 86 0.81 5.74 -22.78
CA LYS A 86 1.26 6.07 -21.41
C LYS A 86 0.55 5.23 -20.35
N THR A 87 -0.77 5.06 -20.44
CA THR A 87 -1.51 4.24 -19.48
C THR A 87 -1.14 2.76 -19.61
N LYS A 88 -0.97 2.26 -20.83
CA LYS A 88 -0.53 0.86 -21.04
C LYS A 88 0.87 0.62 -20.45
N GLU A 89 1.77 1.57 -20.62
CA GLU A 89 3.11 1.52 -20.03
C GLU A 89 3.06 1.59 -18.51
N GLN A 90 2.23 2.47 -17.94
CA GLN A 90 2.01 2.57 -16.50
C GLN A 90 1.47 1.26 -15.90
N VAL A 91 0.48 0.64 -16.54
CA VAL A 91 -0.07 -0.67 -16.11
C VAL A 91 0.99 -1.78 -16.25
N LYS A 92 1.71 -1.84 -17.37
CA LYS A 92 2.78 -2.82 -17.57
C LYS A 92 3.88 -2.69 -16.51
N THR A 93 4.23 -1.45 -16.18
CA THR A 93 5.20 -1.09 -15.16
C THR A 93 4.71 -1.56 -13.79
N PHE A 94 3.46 -1.25 -13.44
CA PHE A 94 2.83 -1.68 -12.20
C PHE A 94 2.78 -3.21 -12.02
N LEU A 95 2.57 -3.96 -13.10
CA LEU A 95 2.53 -5.44 -13.08
C LEU A 95 3.91 -6.10 -13.21
N SER A 96 5.00 -5.33 -13.26
CA SER A 96 6.33 -5.89 -13.44
C SER A 96 6.97 -6.30 -12.11
N ASP A 97 7.49 -7.52 -12.06
CA ASP A 97 8.22 -8.08 -10.90
C ASP A 97 9.52 -7.32 -10.51
N ASN A 98 9.97 -6.38 -11.34
CA ASN A 98 11.22 -5.63 -11.14
C ASN A 98 10.99 -4.15 -10.80
N GLN A 99 9.83 -3.83 -10.21
CA GLN A 99 9.56 -2.48 -9.72
C GLN A 99 10.47 -2.15 -8.52
N PRO A 100 11.14 -0.99 -8.52
CA PRO A 100 11.74 -0.50 -7.28
C PRO A 100 10.62 -0.24 -6.26
N ALA A 101 10.90 -0.55 -4.99
CA ALA A 101 10.01 -0.17 -3.91
C ALA A 101 9.91 1.37 -3.84
N PRO A 102 8.75 1.93 -3.47
CA PRO A 102 8.60 3.36 -3.25
C PRO A 102 9.64 3.88 -2.26
N SER A 103 10.17 5.07 -2.53
CA SER A 103 11.18 5.72 -1.68
C SER A 103 10.60 6.37 -0.42
N ALA A 104 9.28 6.49 -0.32
CA ALA A 104 8.56 7.08 0.80
C ALA A 104 7.18 6.43 0.95
N ASP A 105 6.64 6.47 2.17
CA ASP A 105 5.23 6.16 2.42
C ASP A 105 4.36 7.27 1.82
N ARG A 106 3.15 6.89 1.38
CA ARG A 106 2.16 7.80 0.83
C ARG A 106 0.85 7.65 1.59
N ILE A 107 0.32 8.78 2.06
CA ILE A 107 -1.00 8.84 2.71
C ILE A 107 -1.92 9.64 1.81
N PHE A 108 -3.01 9.00 1.38
CA PHE A 108 -4.08 9.64 0.64
C PHE A 108 -5.06 10.26 1.64
N LEU A 109 -5.44 11.50 1.42
CA LEU A 109 -6.46 12.17 2.23
C LEU A 109 -7.81 12.13 1.50
N VAL A 110 -8.90 12.25 2.25
CA VAL A 110 -10.27 12.21 1.70
C VAL A 110 -10.53 13.34 0.70
N ASP A 111 -9.76 14.43 0.78
CA ASP A 111 -9.83 15.57 -0.14
C ASP A 111 -9.02 15.36 -1.43
N GLY A 112 -8.40 14.19 -1.61
CA GLY A 112 -7.55 13.85 -2.76
C GLY A 112 -6.09 14.26 -2.61
N THR A 113 -5.70 14.91 -1.50
CA THR A 113 -4.30 15.26 -1.25
C THR A 113 -3.46 14.00 -0.99
N VAL A 114 -2.27 13.94 -1.57
CA VAL A 114 -1.27 12.90 -1.28
C VAL A 114 -0.16 13.50 -0.42
N VAL A 115 0.07 12.91 0.75
CA VAL A 115 1.18 13.28 1.64
C VAL A 115 2.27 12.22 1.52
N GLU A 116 3.44 12.61 1.01
CA GLU A 116 4.60 11.74 0.89
C GLU A 116 5.60 11.98 2.02
N GLY A 117 6.04 10.92 2.70
CA GLY A 117 6.97 11.01 3.83
C GLY A 117 7.20 9.65 4.48
N LYS A 118 7.83 9.62 5.64
CA LYS A 118 8.01 8.39 6.43
C LYS A 118 7.00 8.34 7.56
N ILE A 119 6.15 7.33 7.61
CA ILE A 119 5.27 7.10 8.76
C ILE A 119 6.16 6.78 9.97
N VAL A 120 6.10 7.67 10.96
CA VAL A 120 6.92 7.56 12.19
C VAL A 120 6.17 6.88 13.32
N SER A 121 4.84 7.07 13.39
CA SER A 121 3.99 6.34 14.33
C SER A 121 2.53 6.42 13.91
N GLU A 122 1.73 5.45 14.36
CA GLU A 122 0.29 5.41 14.13
C GLU A 122 -0.40 4.98 15.42
N ASP A 123 -1.42 5.75 15.84
CA ASP A 123 -2.31 5.40 16.95
C ASP A 123 -3.77 5.30 16.47
N SER A 124 -4.73 5.10 17.37
CA SER A 124 -6.13 4.90 16.99
C SER A 124 -6.80 6.14 16.39
N LYS A 125 -6.19 7.34 16.51
CA LYS A 125 -6.76 8.61 16.06
C LYS A 125 -5.86 9.37 15.10
N VAL A 126 -4.55 9.18 15.16
CA VAL A 126 -3.56 10.00 14.45
C VAL A 126 -2.52 9.12 13.77
N CYS A 127 -2.20 9.45 12.52
CA CYS A 127 -1.01 9.01 11.83
C CYS A 127 0.02 10.15 11.83
N ARG A 128 1.25 9.87 12.28
CA ARG A 128 2.34 10.85 12.28
C ARG A 128 3.30 10.52 11.14
N ILE A 129 3.55 11.49 10.28
CA ILE A 129 4.40 11.35 9.10
C ILE A 129 5.51 12.40 9.10
N SER A 130 6.75 11.97 8.86
CA SER A 130 7.91 12.85 8.68
C SER A 130 8.04 13.24 7.21
N VAL A 131 7.89 14.52 6.91
CA VAL A 131 7.98 15.11 5.57
C VAL A 131 9.11 16.13 5.60
N ARG A 132 10.23 15.84 4.91
CA ARG A 132 11.41 16.73 4.88
C ARG A 132 11.87 17.16 6.29
N ASP A 133 12.01 16.19 7.17
CA ASP A 133 12.40 16.35 8.59
C ASP A 133 11.39 17.07 9.50
N GLU A 134 10.20 17.43 8.98
CA GLU A 134 9.09 17.94 9.77
C GLU A 134 8.06 16.86 10.04
N THR A 135 7.68 16.68 11.31
CA THR A 135 6.60 15.74 11.68
C THR A 135 5.24 16.40 11.56
N LYS A 136 4.38 15.83 10.71
CA LYS A 136 2.97 16.22 10.56
C LYS A 136 2.06 15.20 11.22
N ASN A 137 1.03 15.69 11.91
CA ASN A 137 -0.02 14.86 12.48
C ASN A 137 -1.24 14.88 11.55
N LEU A 138 -1.64 13.71 11.06
CA LEU A 138 -2.81 13.53 10.22
C LEU A 138 -3.89 12.80 11.03
N SER A 139 -5.09 13.38 11.08
CA SER A 139 -6.23 12.73 11.72
C SER A 139 -6.65 11.52 10.88
N LYS A 140 -6.93 10.37 11.51
CA LYS A 140 -7.42 9.19 10.78
C LYS A 140 -8.77 9.42 10.10
N GLY A 141 -9.58 10.35 10.60
CA GLY A 141 -10.82 10.75 9.94
C GLY A 141 -10.61 11.50 8.62
N THR A 142 -9.38 11.93 8.32
CA THR A 142 -9.04 12.61 7.07
C THR A 142 -8.25 11.74 6.09
N ILE A 143 -7.96 10.48 6.42
CA ILE A 143 -7.18 9.57 5.56
C ILE A 143 -8.15 8.73 4.72
N ALA A 144 -7.92 8.69 3.41
CA ALA A 144 -8.55 7.75 2.50
C ALA A 144 -7.88 6.37 2.66
N LEU A 145 -8.73 5.34 2.77
CA LEU A 145 -8.45 3.95 3.18
C LEU A 145 -7.18 3.30 2.58
#